data_AF-A0A838SCU6-F1
#
_entry.id   AF-A0A838SCU6-F1
#
_cell.length_a   1.000
_cell.length_b   1.000
_cell.length_c   1.000
_cell.angle_alpha   90.00
_cell.angle_beta   90.00
_cell.angle_gamma   90.00
#
_symmetry.space_group_name_H-M   'P 1'
#
loop_
_entity.id
_entity.type
_entity.pdbx_description
1 polymer ?
#
loop_
_entity_poly.entity_id
_entity_poly.type
_entity_poly.pdbx_seq_one_letter_code
_entity_poly.pdbx_strand_id
1 'polypeptide(L)' 'MIDTGMKVLVVDDMSTMRRIVKNVLRQIGFSDIMEAENGQDALTKLKAGGFGLV' A
#
# COMPACT_ATOMS: atom_id res chain seq x y z
N MET A 1 3.35 8.72 -18.18
CA MET A 1 2.37 7.75 -17.63
C MET A 1 2.88 7.31 -16.28
N ILE A 2 1.99 7.13 -15.30
CA ILE A 2 2.35 6.54 -14.01
C ILE A 2 2.51 5.03 -14.22
N ASP A 3 3.57 4.43 -13.68
CA ASP A 3 3.72 2.98 -13.65
C ASP A 3 2.83 2.40 -12.55
N THR A 4 1.73 1.77 -12.93
CA THR A 4 0.79 1.18 -11.98
C THR A 4 1.11 -0.28 -11.63
N GLY A 5 2.18 -0.84 -12.19
CA GLY A 5 2.66 -2.19 -11.88
C GLY A 5 3.50 -2.26 -10.60
N MET A 6 3.88 -1.12 -10.03
CA MET A 6 4.63 -1.09 -8.77
C MET A 6 3.78 -1.56 -7.59
N LYS A 7 4.47 -2.18 -6.62
CA LYS A 7 3.87 -2.60 -5.36
C LYS A 7 3.73 -1.42 -4.41
N VAL A 8 2.55 -1.25 -3.84
CA VAL A 8 2.18 -0.14 -2.94
C VAL A 8 1.96 -0.67 -1.52
N LEU A 9 2.46 0.04 -0.51
CA LEU A 9 2.20 -0.23 0.90
C LEU A 9 1.36 0.89 1.52
N VAL A 10 0.08 0.65 1.78
CA VAL A 10 -0.78 1.61 2.48
C VAL A 10 -0.63 1.41 3.99
N VAL A 11 -0.19 2.45 4.71
CA VAL A 11 0.02 2.42 6.17
C VAL A 11 -0.93 3.37 6.87
N ASP A 12 -1.83 2.85 7.70
CA ASP A 12 -2.78 3.65 8.50
C ASP A 12 -3.29 2.79 9.68
N ASP A 13 -3.56 3.38 10.84
CA ASP A 13 -4.03 2.67 12.04
C ASP A 13 -5.49 2.21 11.91
N MET A 14 -6.29 2.91 11.11
CA MET A 14 -7.70 2.61 10.90
C MET A 14 -7.94 1.75 9.65
N SER A 15 -8.52 0.57 9.83
CA SER A 15 -8.86 -0.34 8.73
C SER A 15 -9.79 0.28 7.68
N THR A 16 -10.70 1.17 8.10
CA THR A 16 -11.58 1.92 7.20
C THR A 16 -10.79 2.82 6.24
N MET A 17 -9.78 3.53 6.75
CA MET A 17 -8.95 4.44 5.95
C MET A 17 -8.07 3.66 4.97
N ARG A 18 -7.44 2.57 5.42
CA ARG A 18 -6.70 1.66 4.53
C ARG A 18 -7.57 1.15 3.37
N ARG A 19 -8.81 0.77 3.66
CA ARG A 19 -9.76 0.31 2.64
C ARG A 19 -10.16 1.41 1.65
N ILE A 20 -10.38 2.64 2.12
CA ILE A 20 -10.67 3.80 1.27
C ILE A 20 -9.50 4.05 0.31
N VAL A 21 -8.27 4.19 0.83
CA VAL A 21 -7.07 4.46 0.02
C VAL A 21 -6.81 3.35 -0.99
N LYS A 22 -6.92 2.08 -0.56
CA LYS A 22 -6.74 0.92 -1.45
C LYS A 22 -7.76 0.90 -2.59
N ASN A 23 -9.02 1.27 -2.35
CA ASN A 23 -10.03 1.33 -3.40
C ASN A 23 -9.74 2.44 -4.41
N VAL A 24 -9.26 3.60 -3.95
CA VAL A 24 -8.84 4.70 -4.84
C VAL A 24 -7.65 4.28 -5.68
N LEU A 25 -6.62 3.65 -5.09
CA LEU A 25 -5.45 3.16 -5.81
C LEU A 25 -5.84 2.13 -6.89
N ARG A 26 -6.78 1.23 -6.58
CA ARG A 26 -7.34 0.28 -7.56
C ARG A 26 -8.05 0.98 -8.72
N GLN A 27 -8.81 2.04 -8.46
CA GLN A 27 -9.47 2.82 -9.52
C GLN A 27 -8.46 3.54 -10.43
N ILE A 28 -7.29 3.91 -9.90
CA ILE A 28 -6.19 4.53 -10.66
C ILE A 28 -5.42 3.48 -11.48
N GLY A 29 -5.57 2.19 -11.16
CA GLY A 29 -4.97 1.07 -11.92
C GLY A 29 -3.85 0.33 -11.21
N PHE A 30 -3.57 0.63 -9.94
CA PHE A 30 -2.62 -0.15 -9.14
C PHE A 30 -3.21 -1.53 -8.79
N SER A 31 -2.44 -2.58 -9.06
CA SER A 31 -2.88 -3.97 -8.84
C SER A 31 -2.26 -4.63 -7.62
N ASP A 32 -1.02 -4.28 -7.26
CA ASP A 32 -0.29 -4.86 -6.12
C ASP A 32 -0.26 -3.89 -4.95
N ILE A 33 -1.24 -4.02 -4.06
CA ILE A 33 -1.42 -3.12 -2.90
C ILE A 33 -1.48 -3.96 -1.63
N MET A 34 -0.50 -3.78 -0.75
CA MET A 34 -0.50 -4.32 0.61
C MET A 34 -0.87 -3.23 1.62
N GLU A 35 -1.41 -3.67 2.74
CA GLU A 35 -1.80 -2.80 3.86
C GLU A 35 -0.88 -3.07 5.04
N ALA A 36 -0.58 -2.07 5.86
CA ALA A 36 0.01 -2.24 7.17
C ALA A 36 -0.77 -1.45 8.21
N GLU A 37 -0.98 -2.04 9.38
CA GLU A 37 -1.83 -1.47 10.44
C GLU A 37 -1.08 -0.53 11.40
N ASN A 38 0.25 -0.48 11.31
CA ASN A 38 1.10 0.43 12.08
C ASN A 38 2.50 0.47 11.48
N GLY A 39 3.36 1.32 12.05
CA GLY A 39 4.75 1.47 11.61
C GLY A 39 5.62 0.22 11.76
N GLN A 40 5.36 -0.64 12.77
CA GLN A 40 6.14 -1.86 12.99
C GLN A 40 5.82 -2.93 11.94
N ASP A 41 4.54 -3.11 11.62
CA ASP A 41 4.07 -3.98 10.54
C ASP A 41 4.57 -3.45 9.18
N ALA A 42 4.47 -2.14 8.95
CA ALA A 42 4.98 -1.50 7.74
C ALA A 42 6.50 -1.73 7.58
N LEU A 43 7.27 -1.50 8.64
CA LEU A 43 8.73 -1.72 8.62
C LEU A 43 9.08 -3.18 8.35
N THR A 44 8.32 -4.11 8.90
CA THR A 44 8.53 -5.55 8.66
C THR A 44 8.29 -5.89 7.19
N LYS A 45 7.22 -5.36 6.60
CA LYS A 45 6.91 -5.52 5.16
C LYS A 45 7.96 -4.85 4.29
N LEU A 46 8.38 -3.63 4.61
CA LEU A 46 9.40 -2.90 3.86
C LEU A 46 10.75 -3.62 3.83
N LYS A 47 11.13 -4.29 4.92
CA LYS A 47 12.34 -5.12 4.97
C LYS A 47 12.28 -6.33 4.04
N ALA A 48 11.08 -6.86 3.75
CA ALA A 48 10.91 -7.90 2.73
C ALA A 48 11.11 -7.36 1.29
N GLY A 49 11.05 -6.03 1.13
CA GLY A 49 11.39 -5.33 -0.10
C GLY A 49 10.30 -5.35 -1.17
N GLY A 50 10.64 -4.74 -2.31
CA GLY A 50 9.82 -4.76 -3.52
C GLY A 50 8.72 -3.69 -3.59
N PHE A 51 8.66 -2.74 -2.65
CA PHE A 51 7.72 -1.61 -2.70
C PHE A 51 8.29 -0.44 -3.48
N GLY A 52 7.50 0.10 -4.42
CA GLY A 52 7.81 1.32 -5.17
C GLY A 52 7.13 2.57 -4.61
N LEU A 53 6.10 2.38 -3.77
CA LEU A 53 5.34 3.44 -3.13
C LEU A 53 4.91 3.01 -1.72
N VAL A 54 5.00 3.93 -0.76
CA VAL A 54 4.52 3.80 0.63
C VAL A 54 3.68 5.03 0.93
#